data_AF-A0A1B0NNX9-F1
#
_entry.id   AF-A0A1B0NNX9-F1
#
_cell.length_a   1.000
_cell.length_b   1.000
_cell.length_c   1.000
_cell.angle_alpha   90.00
_cell.angle_beta   90.00
_cell.angle_gamma   90.00
#
_symmetry.space_group_name_H-M   'P 1'
#
loop_
_entity.id
_entity.type
_entity.pdbx_description
1 polymer ?
#
loop_
_entity_poly.entity_id
_entity_poly.type
_entity_poly.pdbx_seq_one_letter_code
_entity_poly.pdbx_strand_id
1 'polypeptide(L)'
;CVMVGDGVQITGMAIVTIVFAALGFMSPASRGMLLTGMVIIYLLLGTVAGYAGVYLWKTIKGTPDGWRSVAWWNACFFPGIVFVILTFLNFLLWGSKSTGAIPISLYFILLSLWFCISVPLTLFGGFLATRAEPIQYPVRTNQIPREIPARKYPSWLLVLGAGTLPFGTLFIELFFILSSIWLGRFYYVFGFLFVVLVLLVIVCAEVSVVLTYMHLCVEDWRWWWKAFFASGSVAVYVFLYSINYLV
;
A
#
# COMPACT_ATOMS: atom_id res chain seq x y z
N CYS A 1 11.17 -5.58 0.27
CA CYS A 1 11.27 -4.80 -0.97
C CYS A 1 9.95 -4.76 -1.74
N VAL A 2 9.37 -5.91 -2.08
CA VAL A 2 8.05 -6.02 -2.74
C VAL A 2 6.97 -5.17 -2.06
N MET A 3 6.75 -5.36 -0.76
CA MET A 3 5.77 -4.56 0.00
C MET A 3 6.01 -3.04 -0.04
N VAL A 4 7.26 -2.60 -0.19
CA VAL A 4 7.60 -1.18 -0.28
C VAL A 4 7.32 -0.67 -1.69
N GLY A 5 7.70 -1.42 -2.74
CA GLY A 5 7.40 -1.06 -4.13
C GLY A 5 5.90 -0.95 -4.39
N ASP A 6 5.14 -1.94 -3.93
CA ASP A 6 3.67 -1.92 -4.01
C ASP A 6 3.05 -0.81 -3.15
N GLY A 7 3.61 -0.54 -1.96
CA GLY A 7 3.21 0.59 -1.14
C GLY A 7 3.37 1.94 -1.84
N VAL A 8 4.48 2.16 -2.55
CA VAL A 8 4.72 3.37 -3.36
C VAL A 8 3.70 3.48 -4.50
N GLN A 9 3.38 2.36 -5.17
CA GLN A 9 2.39 2.33 -6.24
C GLN A 9 0.99 2.69 -5.74
N ILE A 10 0.55 2.07 -4.64
CA ILE A 10 -0.78 2.29 -4.05
C ILE A 10 -0.90 3.72 -3.52
N THR A 11 0.14 4.21 -2.84
CA THR A 11 0.17 5.58 -2.31
C THR A 11 0.16 6.61 -3.44
N GLY A 12 0.98 6.41 -4.48
CA GLY A 12 0.99 7.26 -5.67
C GLY A 12 -0.36 7.26 -6.38
N MET A 13 -1.00 6.09 -6.51
CA MET A 13 -2.33 5.98 -7.11
C MET A 13 -3.36 6.75 -6.29
N ALA A 14 -3.35 6.62 -4.95
CA ALA A 14 -4.26 7.33 -4.07
C ALA A 14 -4.08 8.86 -4.20
N ILE A 15 -2.85 9.35 -4.15
CA ILE A 15 -2.54 10.79 -4.29
C ILE A 15 -3.05 11.32 -5.63
N VAL A 16 -2.67 10.68 -6.74
CA VAL A 16 -3.06 11.14 -8.08
C VAL A 16 -4.57 11.10 -8.23
N THR A 17 -5.23 9.99 -7.84
CA THR A 17 -6.68 9.87 -7.94
C THR A 17 -7.40 10.96 -7.15
N ILE A 18 -6.99 11.19 -5.90
CA ILE A 18 -7.63 12.18 -5.03
C ILE A 18 -7.43 13.60 -5.58
N VAL A 19 -6.25 13.93 -6.13
CA VAL A 19 -6.00 15.22 -6.77
C VAL A 19 -6.90 15.42 -7.98
N PHE A 20 -7.00 14.45 -8.88
CA PHE A 20 -7.88 14.54 -10.04
C PHE A 20 -9.36 14.56 -9.66
N ALA A 21 -9.76 13.87 -8.59
CA ALA A 21 -11.12 13.93 -8.06
C ALA A 21 -11.43 15.29 -7.43
N ALA A 22 -10.48 15.89 -6.69
CA ALA A 22 -10.62 17.21 -6.08
C ALA A 22 -10.71 18.34 -7.11
N LEU A 23 -9.99 18.21 -8.25
CA LEU A 23 -10.10 19.13 -9.38
C LEU A 23 -11.38 18.96 -10.20
N GLY A 24 -12.18 17.93 -9.91
CA GLY A 24 -13.45 17.65 -10.61
C GLY A 24 -13.31 16.83 -11.91
N PHE A 25 -12.09 16.39 -12.27
CA PHE A 25 -11.87 15.55 -13.46
C PHE A 25 -12.38 14.11 -13.29
N MET A 26 -12.41 13.60 -12.05
CA MET A 26 -12.90 12.25 -11.71
C MET A 26 -14.03 12.32 -10.68
N SER A 27 -15.19 12.80 -11.10
CA SER A 27 -16.36 12.89 -10.20
C SER A 27 -16.99 11.50 -9.96
N PRO A 28 -17.40 11.17 -8.72
CA PRO A 28 -18.21 9.98 -8.45
C PRO A 28 -19.57 9.98 -9.15
N ALA A 29 -20.04 11.14 -9.62
CA ALA A 29 -21.31 11.26 -10.32
C ALA A 29 -21.30 10.58 -11.70
N SER A 30 -20.13 10.48 -12.35
CA SER A 30 -19.98 9.71 -13.59
C SER A 30 -19.71 8.25 -13.25
N ARG A 31 -20.68 7.38 -13.59
CA ARG A 31 -20.64 5.95 -13.27
C ARG A 31 -19.31 5.33 -13.72
N GLY A 32 -18.55 4.83 -12.77
CA GLY A 32 -17.32 4.06 -13.01
C GLY A 32 -16.07 4.88 -13.35
N MET A 33 -16.16 6.20 -13.55
CA MET A 33 -15.00 7.03 -13.94
C MET A 33 -13.89 7.02 -12.90
N LEU A 34 -14.26 7.12 -11.61
CA LEU A 34 -13.30 7.08 -10.51
C LEU A 34 -12.59 5.72 -10.46
N LEU A 35 -13.33 4.62 -10.57
CA LEU A 35 -12.78 3.27 -10.51
C LEU A 35 -11.89 2.96 -11.71
N THR A 36 -12.31 3.31 -12.93
CA THR A 36 -11.48 3.12 -14.14
C THR A 36 -10.23 3.99 -14.10
N GLY A 37 -10.35 5.23 -13.62
CA GLY A 37 -9.22 6.13 -13.38
C GLY A 37 -8.21 5.53 -12.41
N MET A 38 -8.65 5.02 -11.27
CA MET A 38 -7.80 4.33 -10.30
C MET A 38 -7.05 3.15 -10.93
N VAL A 39 -7.74 2.30 -11.70
CA VAL A 39 -7.11 1.16 -12.38
C VAL A 39 -6.04 1.64 -13.38
N ILE A 40 -6.34 2.63 -14.22
CA ILE A 40 -5.38 3.15 -15.20
C ILE A 40 -4.15 3.75 -14.52
N ILE A 41 -4.36 4.60 -13.50
CA ILE A 41 -3.27 5.21 -12.73
C ILE A 41 -2.43 4.12 -12.05
N TYR A 42 -3.07 3.11 -11.46
CA TYR A 42 -2.38 1.97 -10.86
C TYR A 42 -1.49 1.25 -11.87
N LEU A 43 -1.99 0.96 -13.07
CA LEU A 43 -1.23 0.31 -14.14
C LEU A 43 0.02 1.12 -14.53
N LEU A 44 -0.14 2.43 -14.73
CA LEU A 44 0.95 3.34 -15.12
C LEU A 44 2.04 3.44 -14.03
N LEU A 45 1.62 3.52 -12.78
CA LEU A 45 2.52 3.53 -11.62
C LEU A 45 3.21 2.19 -11.35
N GLY A 46 2.88 1.13 -12.10
CA GLY A 46 3.62 -0.14 -12.06
C GLY A 46 5.12 0.05 -12.33
N THR A 47 5.48 1.01 -13.19
CA THR A 47 6.89 1.40 -13.43
C THR A 47 7.59 1.90 -12.16
N VAL A 48 6.92 2.79 -11.41
CA VAL A 48 7.45 3.35 -10.15
C VAL A 48 7.59 2.25 -9.09
N ALA A 49 6.61 1.34 -9.03
CA ALA A 49 6.61 0.19 -8.12
C ALA A 49 7.83 -0.72 -8.35
N GLY A 50 8.05 -1.11 -9.60
CA GLY A 50 9.17 -1.94 -10.00
C GLY A 50 10.51 -1.25 -9.76
N TYR A 51 10.60 0.05 -10.04
CA TYR A 51 11.78 0.85 -9.77
C TYR A 51 12.11 0.87 -8.27
N ALA A 52 11.15 1.27 -7.41
CA ALA A 52 11.36 1.37 -5.97
C ALA A 52 11.69 0.01 -5.33
N GLY A 53 10.99 -1.06 -5.74
CA GLY A 53 11.22 -2.41 -5.23
C GLY A 53 12.59 -2.97 -5.58
N VAL A 54 13.01 -2.84 -6.85
CA VAL A 54 14.34 -3.30 -7.31
C VAL A 54 15.46 -2.41 -6.79
N TYR A 55 15.24 -1.10 -6.70
CA TYR A 55 16.19 -0.16 -6.13
C TYR A 55 16.52 -0.55 -4.68
N LEU A 56 15.50 -0.75 -3.84
CA LEU A 56 15.67 -1.18 -2.46
C LEU A 56 16.30 -2.58 -2.34
N TRP A 57 16.00 -3.49 -3.28
CA TRP A 57 16.66 -4.79 -3.32
C TRP A 57 18.16 -4.66 -3.60
N LYS A 58 18.53 -3.84 -4.59
CA LYS A 58 19.92 -3.57 -4.95
C LYS A 58 20.68 -2.91 -3.79
N THR A 59 20.06 -1.98 -3.05
CA THR A 59 20.71 -1.33 -1.90
C THR A 59 20.92 -2.26 -0.71
N ILE A 60 20.01 -3.21 -0.47
CA ILE A 60 20.13 -4.17 0.64
C ILE A 60 21.11 -5.30 0.28
N LYS A 61 21.01 -5.85 -0.94
CA LYS A 61 21.81 -7.00 -1.37
C LYS A 61 23.21 -6.61 -1.86
N GLY A 62 23.39 -5.38 -2.34
CA GLY A 62 24.63 -4.88 -2.92
C GLY A 62 24.89 -5.32 -4.37
N THR A 63 24.16 -6.33 -4.87
CA THR A 63 24.23 -6.77 -6.28
C THR A 63 22.88 -6.63 -6.98
N PRO A 64 22.85 -6.42 -8.31
CA PRO A 64 21.62 -6.39 -9.10
C PRO A 64 21.01 -7.79 -9.32
N ASP A 65 21.65 -8.86 -8.84
CA ASP A 65 21.22 -10.23 -9.09
C ASP A 65 19.86 -10.51 -8.45
N GLY A 66 18.95 -11.08 -9.23
CA GLY A 66 17.59 -11.40 -8.79
C GLY A 66 16.57 -10.28 -8.99
N TRP A 67 16.94 -9.16 -9.63
CA TRP A 67 16.01 -8.05 -9.89
C TRP A 67 14.71 -8.48 -10.61
N ARG A 68 14.81 -9.42 -11.58
CA ARG A 68 13.65 -9.94 -12.32
C ARG A 68 12.64 -10.63 -11.40
N SER A 69 13.12 -11.41 -10.44
CA SER A 69 12.25 -12.10 -9.48
C SER A 69 11.55 -11.09 -8.57
N VAL A 70 12.27 -10.08 -8.07
CA VAL A 70 11.68 -9.02 -7.24
C VAL A 70 10.63 -8.22 -8.00
N ALA A 71 10.92 -7.80 -9.23
CA ALA A 71 9.97 -7.07 -10.06
C ALA A 71 8.73 -7.91 -10.43
N TRP A 72 8.90 -9.21 -10.66
CA TRP A 72 7.78 -10.12 -10.91
C TRP A 72 6.90 -10.31 -9.67
N TRP A 73 7.51 -10.52 -8.49
CA TRP A 73 6.77 -10.55 -7.23
C TRP A 73 6.05 -9.22 -6.94
N ASN A 74 6.66 -8.08 -7.26
CA ASN A 74 6.01 -6.77 -7.15
C ASN A 74 4.78 -6.67 -8.06
N ALA A 75 4.87 -7.13 -9.30
CA ALA A 75 3.74 -7.08 -10.22
C ALA A 75 2.60 -8.06 -9.83
N CYS A 76 2.91 -9.15 -9.12
CA CYS A 76 1.95 -10.23 -8.90
C CYS A 76 1.43 -10.39 -7.47
N PHE A 77 2.17 -9.94 -6.45
CA PHE A 77 1.86 -10.26 -5.06
C PHE A 77 0.56 -9.60 -4.58
N PHE A 78 0.49 -8.27 -4.51
CA PHE A 78 -0.74 -7.59 -4.08
C PHE A 78 -1.89 -7.70 -5.10
N PRO A 79 -1.67 -7.49 -6.42
CA PRO A 79 -2.71 -7.71 -7.43
C PRO A 79 -3.29 -9.13 -7.39
N GLY A 80 -2.45 -10.15 -7.17
CA GLY A 80 -2.89 -11.53 -7.03
C GLY A 80 -3.78 -11.76 -5.82
N ILE A 81 -3.41 -11.20 -4.66
CA ILE A 81 -4.25 -11.28 -3.45
C ILE A 81 -5.61 -10.61 -3.71
N VAL A 82 -5.62 -9.41 -4.28
CA VAL A 82 -6.86 -8.67 -4.59
C VAL A 82 -7.71 -9.44 -5.60
N PHE A 83 -7.10 -10.03 -6.62
CA PHE A 83 -7.79 -10.81 -7.64
C PHE A 83 -8.42 -12.09 -7.07
N VAL A 84 -7.74 -12.78 -6.14
CA VAL A 84 -8.28 -13.94 -5.43
C VAL A 84 -9.49 -13.54 -4.57
N ILE A 85 -9.38 -12.45 -3.81
CA ILE A 85 -10.50 -11.93 -3.00
C ILE A 85 -11.68 -11.55 -3.88
N LEU A 86 -11.44 -10.80 -4.97
CA LEU A 86 -12.45 -10.41 -5.94
C LEU A 86 -13.16 -11.64 -6.53
N THR A 87 -12.39 -12.65 -6.92
CA THR A 87 -12.91 -13.90 -7.47
C THR A 87 -13.79 -14.63 -6.48
N PHE A 88 -13.34 -14.77 -5.23
CA PHE A 88 -14.11 -15.40 -4.17
C PHE A 88 -15.44 -14.66 -3.89
N LEU A 89 -15.38 -13.33 -3.72
CA LEU A 89 -16.57 -12.51 -3.49
C LEU A 89 -17.54 -12.58 -4.69
N ASN A 90 -17.02 -12.58 -5.91
CA ASN A 90 -17.86 -12.66 -7.11
C ASN A 90 -18.53 -14.02 -7.27
N PHE A 91 -17.87 -15.12 -6.88
CA PHE A 91 -18.50 -16.44 -6.83
C PHE A 91 -19.71 -16.46 -5.89
N LEU A 92 -19.64 -15.79 -4.72
CA LEU A 92 -20.77 -15.64 -3.82
C LEU A 92 -21.92 -14.80 -4.45
N LEU A 93 -21.57 -13.75 -5.19
CA LEU A 93 -22.54 -12.91 -5.91
C LEU A 93 -23.26 -13.68 -7.03
N TRP A 94 -22.54 -14.52 -7.77
CA TRP A 94 -23.16 -15.43 -8.74
C TRP A 94 -24.07 -16.45 -8.07
N GLY A 95 -23.64 -17.05 -6.95
CA GLY A 95 -24.46 -17.99 -6.18
C GLY A 95 -25.79 -17.39 -5.68
N SER A 96 -25.77 -16.11 -5.30
CA SER A 96 -26.95 -15.35 -4.87
C SER A 96 -27.78 -14.76 -6.02
N LYS A 97 -27.39 -14.99 -7.28
CA LYS A 97 -28.02 -14.40 -8.49
C LYS A 97 -28.11 -12.87 -8.41
N SER A 98 -27.12 -12.24 -7.78
CA SER A 98 -27.07 -10.79 -7.63
C SER A 98 -26.78 -10.10 -8.96
N THR A 99 -27.48 -9.00 -9.23
CA THR A 99 -27.20 -8.11 -10.39
C THR A 99 -25.85 -7.40 -10.28
N GLY A 100 -25.24 -7.38 -9.08
CA GLY A 100 -23.90 -6.85 -8.84
C GLY A 100 -22.76 -7.79 -9.22
N ALA A 101 -23.06 -9.00 -9.73
CA ALA A 101 -22.02 -9.95 -10.11
C ALA A 101 -21.29 -9.50 -11.39
N ILE A 102 -19.97 -9.50 -11.33
CA ILE A 102 -19.08 -9.12 -12.43
C ILE A 102 -19.16 -10.20 -13.52
N PRO A 103 -19.49 -9.85 -14.78
CA PRO A 103 -19.48 -10.80 -15.89
C PRO A 103 -18.08 -11.34 -16.18
N ILE A 104 -18.01 -12.58 -16.68
CA ILE A 104 -16.74 -13.25 -16.96
C ILE A 104 -15.87 -12.52 -18.01
N SER A 105 -16.48 -11.73 -18.90
CA SER A 105 -15.77 -10.89 -19.86
C SER A 105 -14.87 -9.85 -19.18
N LEU A 106 -15.31 -9.26 -18.06
CA LEU A 106 -14.51 -8.30 -17.31
C LEU A 106 -13.30 -8.97 -16.64
N TYR A 107 -13.37 -10.25 -16.27
CA TYR A 107 -12.20 -10.99 -15.78
C TYR A 107 -11.11 -11.09 -16.85
N PHE A 108 -11.47 -11.40 -18.09
CA PHE A 108 -10.50 -11.42 -19.20
C PHE A 108 -9.88 -10.05 -19.46
N ILE A 109 -10.67 -8.97 -19.36
CA ILE A 109 -10.16 -7.60 -19.49
C ILE A 109 -9.19 -7.27 -18.36
N LEU A 110 -9.54 -7.55 -17.11
CA LEU A 110 -8.65 -7.30 -15.96
C LEU A 110 -7.36 -8.13 -16.03
N LEU A 111 -7.44 -9.41 -16.41
CA LEU A 111 -6.27 -10.26 -16.60
C LEU A 111 -5.38 -9.77 -17.73
N SER A 112 -5.95 -9.36 -18.86
CA SER A 112 -5.16 -8.83 -19.98
C SER A 112 -4.49 -7.51 -19.62
N LEU A 113 -5.17 -6.59 -18.94
CA LEU A 113 -4.55 -5.36 -18.42
C LEU A 113 -3.42 -5.67 -17.43
N TRP A 114 -3.61 -6.65 -16.55
CA TRP A 114 -2.60 -7.04 -15.57
C TRP A 114 -1.36 -7.64 -16.21
N PHE A 115 -1.50 -8.69 -17.04
CA PHE A 115 -0.35 -9.39 -17.62
C PHE A 115 0.26 -8.70 -18.84
N CYS A 116 -0.54 -8.02 -19.68
CA CYS A 116 -0.04 -7.38 -20.90
C CYS A 116 0.45 -5.94 -20.67
N ILE A 117 -0.01 -5.26 -19.62
CA ILE A 117 0.39 -3.88 -19.34
C ILE A 117 1.14 -3.79 -18.00
N SER A 118 0.50 -4.15 -16.88
CA SER A 118 1.09 -3.94 -15.56
C SER A 118 2.43 -4.67 -15.39
N VAL A 119 2.47 -5.98 -15.67
CA VAL A 119 3.69 -6.79 -15.51
C VAL A 119 4.85 -6.26 -16.35
N PRO A 120 4.71 -5.98 -17.67
CA PRO A 120 5.78 -5.37 -18.46
C PRO A 120 6.22 -4.01 -17.94
N LEU A 121 5.29 -3.13 -17.52
CA LEU A 121 5.63 -1.82 -16.97
C LEU A 121 6.44 -1.95 -15.66
N THR A 122 6.06 -2.87 -14.77
CA THR A 122 6.80 -3.12 -13.53
C THR A 122 8.18 -3.71 -13.78
N LEU A 123 8.31 -4.63 -14.74
CA LEU A 123 9.60 -5.16 -15.16
C LEU A 123 10.49 -4.08 -15.79
N PHE A 124 9.92 -3.20 -16.60
CA PHE A 124 10.63 -2.06 -17.18
C PHE A 124 11.13 -1.10 -16.09
N GLY A 125 10.28 -0.75 -15.12
CA GLY A 125 10.69 0.05 -13.96
C GLY A 125 11.82 -0.60 -13.16
N GLY A 126 11.72 -1.92 -12.92
CA GLY A 126 12.78 -2.70 -12.29
C GLY A 126 14.09 -2.69 -13.07
N PHE A 127 14.02 -2.79 -14.40
CA PHE A 127 15.19 -2.69 -15.26
C PHE A 127 15.88 -1.31 -15.14
N LEU A 128 15.12 -0.22 -15.11
CA LEU A 128 15.68 1.12 -14.91
C LEU A 128 16.40 1.23 -13.55
N ALA A 129 15.85 0.63 -12.49
CA ALA A 129 16.48 0.62 -11.18
C ALA A 129 17.82 -0.15 -11.13
N THR A 130 18.04 -1.13 -12.02
CA THR A 130 19.36 -1.82 -12.08
C THR A 130 20.49 -0.88 -12.47
N ARG A 131 20.20 0.17 -13.25
CA ARG A 131 21.15 1.17 -13.72
C ARG A 131 21.39 2.29 -12.70
N ALA A 132 20.47 2.50 -11.76
CA ALA A 132 20.59 3.54 -10.75
C ALA A 132 21.68 3.20 -9.71
N GLU A 133 22.40 4.21 -9.24
CA GLU A 133 23.42 4.02 -8.20
C GLU A 133 22.78 3.66 -6.85
N PRO A 134 23.28 2.61 -6.16
CA PRO A 134 22.74 2.23 -4.86
C PRO A 134 23.07 3.30 -3.80
N ILE A 135 22.20 3.42 -2.78
CA ILE A 135 22.43 4.29 -1.63
C ILE A 135 23.77 3.93 -0.97
N GLN A 136 24.64 4.93 -0.84
CA GLN A 136 25.87 4.81 -0.07
C GLN A 136 25.57 5.13 1.39
N TYR A 137 25.87 4.18 2.29
CA TYR A 137 25.72 4.41 3.72
C TYR A 137 26.94 5.18 4.26
N PRO A 138 26.73 6.21 5.11
CA PRO A 138 27.81 7.05 5.62
C PRO A 138 28.72 6.34 6.62
N VAL A 139 28.37 5.11 7.02
CA VAL A 139 29.05 4.34 8.05
C VAL A 139 29.37 2.94 7.55
N ARG A 140 30.56 2.44 7.91
CA ARG A 140 30.90 1.03 7.72
C ARG A 140 30.17 0.21 8.79
N THR A 141 29.37 -0.76 8.35
CA THR A 141 28.71 -1.70 9.25
C THR A 141 29.67 -2.81 9.66
N ASN A 142 29.51 -3.32 10.88
CA ASN A 142 30.25 -4.49 11.33
C ASN A 142 29.69 -5.74 10.64
N GLN A 143 30.55 -6.68 10.24
CA GLN A 143 30.10 -7.93 9.59
C GLN A 143 29.42 -8.89 10.58
N ILE A 144 29.81 -8.83 11.86
CA ILE A 144 29.23 -9.65 12.91
C ILE A 144 28.04 -8.90 13.50
N PRO A 145 26.82 -9.45 13.45
CA PRO A 145 25.66 -8.84 14.07
C PRO A 145 25.84 -8.82 15.58
N ARG A 146 25.69 -7.64 16.19
CA ARG A 146 25.71 -7.49 17.66
C ARG A 146 24.53 -8.23 18.28
N GLU A 147 24.76 -8.87 19.42
CA GLU A 147 23.71 -9.49 20.22
C GLU A 147 22.72 -8.45 20.73
N ILE A 148 21.43 -8.77 20.69
CA ILE A 148 20.34 -7.87 21.11
C ILE A 148 20.07 -8.13 22.59
N PRO A 149 20.09 -7.11 23.46
CA PRO A 149 19.83 -7.28 24.88
C PRO A 149 18.42 -7.86 25.15
N ALA A 150 18.31 -8.67 26.20
CA ALA A 150 17.04 -9.26 26.62
C ALA A 150 16.03 -8.16 27.00
N ARG A 151 14.83 -8.22 26.42
CA ARG A 151 13.80 -7.18 26.58
C ARG A 151 12.81 -7.54 27.67
N LYS A 152 12.44 -6.54 28.48
CA LYS A 152 11.39 -6.64 29.49
C LYS A 152 9.96 -6.61 28.90
N TYR A 153 9.78 -5.98 27.74
CA TYR A 153 8.47 -5.84 27.07
C TYR A 153 8.50 -6.33 25.62
N PRO A 154 7.40 -6.93 25.11
CA PRO A 154 7.31 -7.42 23.74
C PRO A 154 7.28 -6.25 22.74
N SER A 155 8.27 -6.19 21.85
CA SER A 155 8.41 -5.09 20.89
C SER A 155 7.24 -4.97 19.90
N TRP A 156 6.57 -6.09 19.61
CA TRP A 156 5.43 -6.11 18.68
C TRP A 156 4.16 -5.48 19.25
N LEU A 157 4.00 -5.48 20.58
CA LEU A 157 2.85 -4.86 21.24
C LEU A 157 2.92 -3.34 21.10
N LEU A 158 4.13 -2.79 21.13
CA LEU A 158 4.41 -1.38 20.86
C LEU A 158 4.20 -1.02 19.38
N VAL A 159 4.55 -1.91 18.45
CA VAL A 159 4.24 -1.77 17.01
C VAL A 159 2.72 -1.72 16.77
N LEU A 160 1.95 -2.60 17.42
CA LEU A 160 0.49 -2.58 17.33
C LEU A 160 -0.10 -1.30 17.95
N GLY A 161 0.38 -0.88 19.12
CA GLY A 161 -0.09 0.34 19.78
C GLY A 161 0.18 1.60 18.95
N ALA A 162 1.26 1.64 18.18
CA ALA A 162 1.63 2.79 17.37
C ALA A 162 0.61 3.14 16.28
N GLY A 163 -0.13 2.15 15.75
CA GLY A 163 -1.18 2.38 14.76
C GLY A 163 -2.39 3.16 15.27
N THR A 164 -2.52 3.35 16.59
CA THR A 164 -3.59 4.16 17.17
C THR A 164 -3.50 5.63 16.76
N LEU A 165 -2.29 6.17 16.59
CA LEU A 165 -2.09 7.57 16.21
C LEU A 165 -2.53 7.83 14.75
N PRO A 166 -2.06 7.08 13.73
CA PRO A 166 -2.61 7.18 12.38
C PRO A 166 -4.12 6.85 12.32
N PHE A 167 -4.62 5.95 13.17
CA PHE A 167 -6.06 5.68 13.21
C PHE A 167 -6.85 6.89 13.70
N GLY A 168 -6.36 7.60 14.70
CA GLY A 168 -6.97 8.84 15.19
C GLY A 168 -7.07 9.92 14.11
N THR A 169 -6.07 10.05 13.24
CA THR A 169 -6.09 11.07 12.17
C THR A 169 -7.12 10.77 11.08
N LEU A 170 -7.37 9.49 10.78
CA LEU A 170 -8.33 9.06 9.75
C LEU A 170 -9.74 8.80 10.29
N PHE A 171 -9.94 8.75 11.62
CA PHE A 171 -11.18 8.30 12.24
C PHE A 171 -12.43 9.05 11.75
N ILE A 172 -12.39 10.38 11.75
CA ILE A 172 -13.52 11.23 11.33
C ILE A 172 -13.85 10.99 9.86
N GLU A 173 -12.81 10.92 9.02
CA GLU A 173 -12.97 10.73 7.58
C GLU A 173 -13.51 9.34 7.25
N LEU A 174 -12.98 8.32 7.92
CA LEU A 174 -13.44 6.95 7.78
C LEU A 174 -14.93 6.81 8.15
N PHE A 175 -15.39 7.51 9.18
CA PHE A 175 -16.81 7.56 9.54
C PHE A 175 -17.67 8.13 8.41
N PHE A 176 -17.26 9.24 7.78
CA PHE A 176 -18.00 9.83 6.67
C PHE A 176 -18.03 8.93 5.43
N ILE A 177 -16.91 8.28 5.11
CA ILE A 177 -16.81 7.34 3.99
C ILE A 177 -17.71 6.14 4.21
N LEU A 178 -17.60 5.47 5.37
CA LEU A 178 -18.42 4.29 5.69
C LEU A 178 -19.92 4.64 5.73
N SER A 179 -20.28 5.79 6.29
CA SER A 179 -21.66 6.27 6.29
C SER A 179 -22.20 6.56 4.90
N SER A 180 -21.36 7.12 4.02
CA SER A 180 -21.75 7.34 2.62
C SER A 180 -22.01 6.00 1.91
N ILE A 181 -21.13 5.02 2.09
CA ILE A 181 -21.27 3.67 1.51
C ILE A 181 -22.57 3.00 1.99
N TRP A 182 -22.84 3.06 3.30
CA TRP A 182 -24.00 2.40 3.89
C TRP A 182 -25.33 3.05 3.50
N LEU A 183 -25.34 4.38 3.35
CA LEU A 183 -26.50 5.14 2.84
C LEU A 183 -26.64 5.07 1.31
N GLY A 184 -25.74 4.38 0.60
CA GLY A 184 -25.73 4.30 -0.86
C GLY A 184 -25.48 5.65 -1.55
N ARG A 185 -24.83 6.59 -0.86
CA ARG A 185 -24.50 7.94 -1.37
C ARG A 185 -23.03 8.03 -1.72
N PHE A 186 -22.69 8.90 -2.67
CA PHE A 186 -21.31 9.17 -3.00
C PHE A 186 -20.68 10.15 -2.01
N TYR A 187 -19.44 9.88 -1.64
CA TYR A 187 -18.61 10.81 -0.88
C TYR A 187 -18.00 11.86 -1.83
N TYR A 188 -18.30 13.14 -1.60
CA TYR A 188 -17.91 14.24 -2.51
C TYR A 188 -16.80 15.15 -1.96
N VAL A 189 -16.41 15.01 -0.69
CA VAL A 189 -15.51 15.97 -0.03
C VAL A 189 -14.03 15.60 -0.27
N PHE A 190 -13.64 15.47 -1.55
CA PHE A 190 -12.28 15.05 -1.96
C PHE A 190 -11.17 16.03 -1.54
N GLY A 191 -11.47 17.32 -1.43
CA GLY A 191 -10.50 18.31 -0.95
C GLY A 191 -10.11 18.06 0.51
N PHE A 192 -11.08 17.74 1.36
CA PHE A 192 -10.81 17.37 2.75
C PHE A 192 -10.10 16.01 2.84
N LEU A 193 -10.53 15.02 2.05
CA LEU A 193 -9.85 13.73 1.94
C LEU A 193 -8.37 13.87 1.55
N PHE A 194 -8.04 14.81 0.66
CA PHE A 194 -6.64 15.10 0.30
C PHE A 194 -5.84 15.63 1.48
N VAL A 195 -6.39 16.56 2.25
CA VAL A 195 -5.74 17.09 3.47
C VAL A 195 -5.52 15.98 4.48
N VAL A 196 -6.53 15.13 4.72
CA VAL A 196 -6.42 13.98 5.62
C VAL A 196 -5.38 12.99 5.13
N LEU A 197 -5.28 12.73 3.82
CA LEU A 197 -4.25 11.87 3.25
C LEU A 197 -2.84 12.42 3.51
N VAL A 198 -2.62 13.72 3.32
CA VAL A 198 -1.32 14.36 3.60
C VAL A 198 -0.98 14.25 5.08
N LEU A 199 -1.92 14.55 5.97
CA LEU A 199 -1.75 14.39 7.41
C LEU A 199 -1.45 12.94 7.79
N LEU A 200 -2.13 11.97 7.16
CA LEU A 200 -1.89 10.56 7.37
C LEU A 200 -0.46 10.16 6.97
N VAL A 201 0.04 10.63 5.83
CA VAL A 201 1.42 10.36 5.39
C VAL A 201 2.43 10.94 6.38
N ILE A 202 2.22 12.17 6.86
CA ILE A 202 3.09 12.82 7.84
C ILE A 202 3.09 12.02 9.16
N VAL A 203 1.92 11.72 9.71
CA VAL A 203 1.83 10.96 10.98
C VAL A 203 2.37 9.55 10.83
N CYS A 204 2.14 8.88 9.70
CA CYS A 204 2.76 7.58 9.43
C CYS A 204 4.30 7.66 9.40
N ALA A 205 4.86 8.74 8.84
CA ALA A 205 6.30 8.95 8.81
C ALA A 205 6.86 9.24 10.20
N GLU A 206 6.23 10.15 10.96
CA GLU A 206 6.63 10.50 12.33
C GLU A 206 6.59 9.27 13.26
N VAL A 207 5.51 8.50 13.24
CA VAL A 207 5.37 7.28 14.05
C VAL A 207 6.47 6.28 13.71
N SER A 208 6.77 6.07 12.42
CA SER A 208 7.85 5.17 11.99
C SER A 208 9.22 5.66 12.48
N VAL A 209 9.49 6.96 12.41
CA VAL A 209 10.76 7.57 12.85
C VAL A 209 10.92 7.43 14.37
N VAL A 210 9.89 7.79 15.14
CA VAL A 210 9.92 7.71 16.61
C VAL A 210 10.10 6.26 17.08
N LEU A 211 9.39 5.30 16.48
CA LEU A 211 9.57 3.90 16.87
C LEU A 211 10.93 3.34 16.47
N THR A 212 11.46 3.75 15.32
CA THR A 212 12.80 3.38 14.91
C THR A 212 13.83 3.92 15.90
N TYR A 213 13.70 5.19 16.31
CA TYR A 213 14.55 5.80 17.33
C TYR A 213 14.49 5.03 18.66
N MET A 214 13.29 4.73 19.16
CA MET A 214 13.11 3.96 20.40
C MET A 214 13.73 2.56 20.30
N HIS A 215 13.63 1.88 19.15
CA HIS A 215 14.28 0.58 18.94
C HIS A 215 15.81 0.69 18.95
N LEU A 216 16.36 1.72 18.32
CA LEU A 216 17.81 1.96 18.31
C LEU A 216 18.35 2.31 19.70
N CYS A 217 17.59 3.03 20.55
CA CYS A 217 17.95 3.30 21.95
C CYS A 217 18.07 2.02 22.80
N VAL A 218 17.33 0.96 22.45
CA VAL A 218 17.40 -0.36 23.10
C VAL A 218 18.38 -1.30 22.37
N GLU A 219 19.24 -0.74 21.52
CA GLU A 219 20.24 -1.47 20.73
C GLU A 219 19.64 -2.55 19.80
N ASP A 220 18.36 -2.43 19.42
CA ASP A 220 17.70 -3.33 18.49
C ASP A 220 17.85 -2.84 17.05
N TRP A 221 18.79 -3.44 16.33
CA TRP A 221 19.07 -3.12 14.93
C TRP A 221 18.03 -3.71 13.95
N ARG A 222 17.11 -4.57 14.39
CA ARG A 222 16.08 -5.21 13.53
C ARG A 222 14.83 -4.33 13.38
N TRP A 223 15.03 -3.05 13.05
CA TRP A 223 13.97 -2.05 13.01
C TRP A 223 13.19 -2.01 11.69
N TRP A 224 13.78 -2.42 10.56
CA TRP A 224 13.21 -2.27 9.21
C TRP A 224 11.73 -2.70 9.08
N TRP A 225 11.42 -3.93 9.47
CA TRP A 225 10.05 -4.45 9.41
C TRP A 225 9.17 -3.86 10.50
N LYS A 226 9.73 -3.55 11.68
CA LYS A 226 8.96 -2.94 12.77
C LYS A 226 8.52 -1.53 12.42
N ALA A 227 9.39 -0.76 11.75
CA ALA A 227 9.07 0.56 11.22
C ALA A 227 7.97 0.47 10.14
N PHE A 228 8.04 -0.52 9.24
CA PHE A 228 7.00 -0.74 8.25
C PHE A 228 5.65 -1.12 8.88
N PHE A 229 5.64 -2.09 9.80
CA PHE A 229 4.41 -2.56 10.45
C PHE A 229 3.87 -1.60 11.53
N ALA A 230 4.68 -0.67 12.03
CA ALA A 230 4.25 0.34 12.99
C ALA A 230 3.07 1.14 12.46
N SER A 231 3.27 1.82 11.33
CA SER A 231 2.22 2.58 10.67
C SER A 231 1.24 1.66 9.93
N GLY A 232 1.71 0.51 9.43
CA GLY A 232 0.85 -0.50 8.81
C GLY A 232 -0.19 -1.12 9.76
N SER A 233 0.07 -1.13 11.07
CA SER A 233 -0.87 -1.65 12.08
C SER A 233 -2.21 -0.90 12.10
N VAL A 234 -2.26 0.31 11.54
CA VAL A 234 -3.51 1.08 11.33
C VAL A 234 -4.58 0.26 10.60
N ALA A 235 -4.18 -0.62 9.67
CA ALA A 235 -5.10 -1.46 8.91
C ALA A 235 -5.92 -2.39 9.81
N VAL A 236 -5.35 -2.85 10.94
CA VAL A 236 -6.07 -3.68 11.92
C VAL A 236 -7.18 -2.87 12.59
N TYR A 237 -6.89 -1.63 12.98
CA TYR A 237 -7.89 -0.74 13.59
C TYR A 237 -9.02 -0.38 12.62
N VAL A 238 -8.68 -0.10 11.35
CA VAL A 238 -9.68 0.14 10.29
C VAL A 238 -10.57 -1.09 10.08
N PHE A 239 -9.99 -2.29 10.08
CA PHE A 239 -10.74 -3.54 9.96
C PHE A 239 -11.70 -3.77 11.14
N LEU A 240 -11.21 -3.60 12.38
CA LEU A 240 -12.05 -3.71 13.58
C LEU A 240 -13.18 -2.66 13.60
N TYR A 241 -12.88 -1.43 13.19
CA TYR A 241 -13.88 -0.37 13.08
C TYR A 241 -14.95 -0.69 12.04
N SER A 242 -14.55 -1.30 10.92
CA SER A 242 -15.46 -1.74 9.86
C SER A 242 -16.40 -2.86 10.34
N ILE A 243 -15.93 -3.77 11.19
CA ILE A 243 -16.81 -4.78 11.85
C ILE A 243 -17.83 -4.08 12.73
N ASN A 244 -17.41 -3.13 13.56
CA ASN A 244 -18.32 -2.38 14.44
C ASN A 244 -19.37 -1.58 13.65
N TYR A 245 -19.03 -1.12 12.45
CA TYR A 245 -19.97 -0.41 11.58
C TYR A 245 -20.99 -1.35 10.88
N LEU A 246 -20.66 -2.64 10.77
CA LEU A 246 -21.55 -3.66 10.18
C LEU A 246 -22.59 -4.20 11.17
N VAL A 247 -22.38 -4.02 12.48
CA VAL A 247 -23.27 -4.43 13.57
C VAL A 247 -24.26 -3.31 13.88
#